data_AF-A0KJX2-F1
#
_entry.id   AF-A0KJX2-F1
#
_cell.length_a   1.000
_cell.length_b   1.000
_cell.length_c   1.000
_cell.angle_alpha   90.00
_cell.angle_beta   90.00
_cell.angle_gamma   90.00
#
_symmetry.space_group_name_H-M   'P 1'
#
loop_
_entity.id
_entity.type
_entity.pdbx_description
1 polymer ?
#
loop_
_entity_poly.entity_id
_entity_poly.type
_entity_poly.pdbx_seq_one_letter_code
_entity_poly.pdbx_strand_id
1 'polypeptide(L)'
;MMTWTILQRHGNMNPNEELMRQQRLSTLIHAYFGGDNDFVVDAIAEMTGQKVTVRSIQAWLISPKKVSYRRVPDWALNGLEEYVQQPGKAEELKEYTERLNARRLQGYDSVTETRRSTAIEFATREIELREYQQRQWVDAFGQSQGKMLYERFNKLENDLSSLSCAFGSVLRAIDESQDLDQLKTKVNDYIRIRSQSQHFVRLAREDIERGTAEFSNAEGIPAPKTA
;
A
#
# COMPACT_ATOMS: atom_id res chain seq x y z
N MET A 1 11.00 14.38 -24.20
CA MET A 1 11.26 12.93 -24.29
C MET A 1 11.94 12.51 -22.99
N MET A 2 11.23 11.83 -22.10
CA MET A 2 11.84 11.05 -21.02
C MET A 2 11.66 9.59 -21.41
N THR A 3 12.70 9.02 -22.02
CA THR A 3 12.83 7.59 -22.27
C THR A 3 12.82 6.87 -20.93
N TRP A 4 11.91 5.90 -20.82
CA TRP A 4 11.71 5.05 -19.66
C TRP A 4 12.94 4.18 -19.37
N THR A 5 13.84 4.68 -18.53
CA THR A 5 14.92 3.88 -17.93
C THR A 5 14.45 3.26 -16.61
N ILE A 6 13.34 2.51 -16.62
CA ILE A 6 12.84 1.78 -15.43
C ILE A 6 13.03 0.26 -15.56
N LEU A 7 13.44 -0.25 -16.73
CA LEU A 7 13.64 -1.68 -16.98
C LEU A 7 15.07 -2.21 -16.74
N GLN A 8 15.99 -1.42 -16.16
CA GLN A 8 17.38 -1.85 -15.94
C GLN A 8 17.88 -1.61 -14.50
N ARG A 9 17.14 -2.07 -13.49
CA ARG A 9 17.61 -2.09 -12.09
C ARG A 9 17.53 -3.46 -11.40
N HIS A 10 17.34 -4.53 -12.14
CA HIS A 10 17.38 -5.88 -11.57
C HIS A 10 18.60 -6.61 -12.11
N GLY A 11 19.59 -6.82 -11.23
CA GLY A 11 20.73 -7.67 -11.53
C GLY A 11 20.27 -9.06 -11.96
N ASN A 12 21.02 -9.67 -12.88
CA ASN A 12 20.82 -10.99 -13.49
C ASN A 12 20.30 -12.05 -12.52
N MET A 13 18.98 -12.14 -12.37
CA MET A 13 18.36 -13.11 -11.49
C MET A 13 17.11 -13.63 -12.17
N ASN A 14 16.92 -14.95 -12.08
CA ASN A 14 15.91 -15.64 -12.85
C ASN A 14 14.51 -15.19 -12.41
N PRO A 15 13.62 -14.75 -13.32
CA PRO A 15 12.24 -14.38 -12.97
C PRO A 15 11.48 -15.45 -12.17
N ASN A 16 11.81 -16.73 -12.36
CA ASN A 16 11.23 -17.82 -11.59
C ASN A 16 11.72 -17.84 -10.14
N GLU A 17 12.98 -17.49 -9.86
CA GLU A 17 13.51 -17.46 -8.50
C GLU A 17 12.85 -16.36 -7.66
N GLU A 18 12.61 -15.19 -8.27
CA GLU A 18 11.93 -14.11 -7.58
C GLU A 18 10.48 -14.46 -7.25
N LEU A 19 9.76 -15.07 -8.20
CA LEU A 19 8.39 -15.52 -7.96
C LEU A 19 8.34 -16.52 -6.79
N MET A 20 9.29 -17.46 -6.72
CA MET A 20 9.38 -18.42 -5.62
C MET A 20 9.69 -17.72 -4.29
N ARG A 21 10.53 -16.69 -4.27
CA ARG A 21 10.77 -15.88 -3.04
C ARG A 21 9.52 -15.16 -2.58
N GLN A 22 8.79 -14.51 -3.49
CA GLN A 22 7.55 -13.83 -3.16
C GLN A 22 6.50 -14.80 -2.61
N GLN A 23 6.36 -15.97 -3.23
CA GLN A 23 5.46 -17.03 -2.75
C GLN A 23 5.86 -17.53 -1.36
N ARG A 24 7.16 -17.71 -1.12
CA ARG A 24 7.70 -18.11 0.18
C ARG A 24 7.40 -17.06 1.26
N LEU A 25 7.65 -15.78 0.97
CA LEU A 25 7.31 -14.67 1.87
C LEU A 25 5.80 -14.65 2.16
N SER A 26 4.97 -14.70 1.11
CA SER A 26 3.51 -14.70 1.25
C SER A 26 3.01 -15.87 2.10
N THR A 27 3.58 -17.06 1.92
CA THR A 27 3.24 -18.25 2.69
C THR A 27 3.58 -18.06 4.16
N LEU A 28 4.76 -17.55 4.49
CA LEU A 28 5.15 -17.28 5.88
C LEU A 28 4.19 -16.29 6.54
N ILE A 29 3.89 -15.17 5.86
CA ILE A 29 3.00 -14.11 6.36
C ILE A 29 1.59 -14.65 6.64
N HIS A 30 1.02 -15.43 5.71
CA HIS A 30 -0.33 -15.96 5.88
C HIS A 30 -0.41 -17.11 6.88
N ALA A 31 0.58 -18.01 6.88
CA ALA A 31 0.58 -19.19 7.75
C ALA A 31 0.84 -18.83 9.22
N TYR A 32 1.75 -17.88 9.48
CA TYR A 32 2.22 -17.61 10.84
C TYR A 32 1.76 -16.26 11.39
N PHE A 33 1.55 -15.24 10.55
CA PHE A 33 1.25 -13.88 11.00
C PHE A 33 -0.20 -13.45 10.73
N GLY A 34 -1.06 -14.35 10.22
CA GLY A 34 -2.46 -14.04 9.95
C GLY A 34 -2.68 -12.92 8.91
N GLY A 35 -1.68 -12.67 8.06
CA GLY A 35 -1.68 -11.56 7.10
C GLY A 35 -1.33 -10.20 7.70
N ASP A 36 -0.89 -10.12 8.95
CA ASP A 36 -0.55 -8.84 9.60
C ASP A 36 0.87 -8.39 9.27
N ASN A 37 0.98 -7.44 8.34
CA ASN A 37 2.26 -6.89 7.93
C ASN A 37 2.92 -6.01 9.00
N ASP A 38 2.18 -5.43 9.95
CA ASP A 38 2.79 -4.66 11.05
C ASP A 38 3.61 -5.63 11.93
N PHE A 39 3.05 -6.79 12.27
CA PHE A 39 3.78 -7.78 13.08
C PHE A 39 4.97 -8.39 12.32
N VAL A 40 4.85 -8.57 11.01
CA VAL A 40 5.96 -9.05 10.16
C VAL A 40 7.13 -8.05 10.17
N VAL A 41 6.86 -6.74 10.16
CA VAL A 41 7.91 -5.71 10.32
C VAL A 41 8.64 -5.87 11.64
N ASP A 42 7.89 -6.03 12.74
CA ASP A 42 8.47 -6.17 14.08
C ASP A 42 9.33 -7.43 14.18
N ALA A 43 8.86 -8.57 13.66
CA ALA A 43 9.60 -9.82 13.63
C ALA A 43 10.91 -9.72 12.81
N ILE A 44 10.86 -9.07 11.64
CA ILE A 44 12.07 -8.83 10.85
C ILE A 44 13.05 -7.93 11.61
N ALA A 45 12.56 -6.85 12.21
CA ALA A 45 13.40 -5.93 12.96
C ALA A 45 14.06 -6.60 14.17
N GLU A 46 13.33 -7.48 14.88
CA GLU A 46 13.84 -8.27 16.00
C GLU A 46 14.97 -9.21 15.57
N MET A 47 14.80 -9.91 14.45
CA MET A 47 15.77 -10.91 13.99
C MET A 47 16.99 -10.33 13.29
N THR A 48 16.81 -9.23 12.56
CA THR A 48 17.82 -8.76 11.60
C THR A 48 18.39 -7.38 11.96
N GLY A 49 17.76 -6.66 12.88
CA GLY A 49 18.09 -5.27 13.21
C GLY A 49 17.79 -4.27 12.08
N GLN A 50 17.24 -4.72 10.96
CA GLN A 50 16.95 -3.87 9.79
C GLN A 50 15.62 -3.13 9.97
N LYS A 51 15.57 -1.90 9.47
CA LYS A 51 14.35 -1.08 9.48
C LYS A 51 13.54 -1.33 8.22
N VAL A 52 12.42 -2.03 8.38
CA VAL A 52 11.45 -2.32 7.34
C VAL A 52 10.15 -1.59 7.64
N THR A 53 9.34 -1.30 6.63
CA THR A 53 7.98 -0.79 6.84
C THR A 53 6.96 -1.74 6.21
N VAL A 54 5.69 -1.60 6.59
CA VAL A 54 4.59 -2.30 5.94
C VAL A 54 4.59 -2.07 4.42
N ARG A 55 5.00 -0.87 3.97
CA ARG A 55 5.09 -0.54 2.54
C ARG A 55 6.22 -1.29 1.85
N SER A 56 7.34 -1.54 2.52
CA SER A 56 8.40 -2.43 2.01
C SER A 56 7.85 -3.83 1.74
N ILE A 57 7.15 -4.41 2.72
CA ILE A 57 6.54 -5.75 2.58
C ILE A 57 5.53 -5.77 1.43
N GLN A 58 4.66 -4.76 1.33
CA GLN A 58 3.72 -4.65 0.22
C GLN A 58 4.42 -4.53 -1.14
N ALA A 59 5.50 -3.75 -1.22
CA ALA A 59 6.30 -3.62 -2.43
C ALA A 59 7.03 -4.93 -2.81
N TRP A 60 7.37 -5.75 -1.82
CA TRP A 60 7.92 -7.09 -2.02
C TRP A 60 6.89 -8.10 -2.51
N LEU A 61 5.64 -7.99 -2.06
CA LEU A 61 4.56 -8.91 -2.41
C LEU A 61 3.85 -8.57 -3.73
N ILE A 62 4.01 -7.34 -4.23
CA ILE A 62 3.37 -6.94 -5.50
C ILE A 62 4.02 -7.64 -6.71
N SER A 63 3.26 -7.83 -7.78
CA SER A 63 3.75 -8.48 -9.00
C SER A 63 5.04 -7.83 -9.53
N PRO A 64 6.06 -8.61 -9.95
CA PRO A 64 7.33 -8.09 -10.47
C PRO A 64 7.22 -7.22 -11.72
N LYS A 65 6.05 -7.22 -12.39
CA LYS A 65 5.78 -6.40 -13.57
C LYS A 65 5.33 -4.97 -13.22
N LYS A 66 5.14 -4.67 -11.94
CA LYS A 66 4.59 -3.39 -11.46
C LYS A 66 5.69 -2.37 -11.17
N VAL A 67 5.40 -1.10 -11.38
CA VAL A 67 6.37 0.00 -11.15
C VAL A 67 6.81 0.15 -9.69
N SER A 68 5.96 -0.26 -8.76
CA SER A 68 6.20 -0.24 -7.31
C SER A 68 6.91 -1.47 -6.79
N TYR A 69 7.15 -2.49 -7.62
CA TYR A 69 7.78 -3.72 -7.19
C TYR A 69 9.19 -3.49 -6.66
N ARG A 70 9.51 -4.16 -5.56
CA ARG A 70 10.85 -4.20 -4.96
C ARG A 70 11.21 -5.63 -4.63
N ARG A 71 12.49 -5.96 -4.76
CA ARG A 71 12.98 -7.32 -4.53
C ARG A 71 12.91 -7.66 -3.04
N VAL A 72 12.47 -8.89 -2.75
CA VAL A 72 12.55 -9.45 -1.40
C VAL A 72 14.03 -9.73 -1.06
N PRO A 73 14.61 -9.10 -0.02
CA PRO A 73 15.99 -9.38 0.37
C PRO A 73 16.11 -10.75 1.06
N ASP A 74 17.22 -11.46 0.83
CA ASP A 74 17.43 -12.80 1.40
C ASP A 74 17.47 -12.76 2.94
N TRP A 75 18.04 -11.70 3.52
CA TRP A 75 18.08 -11.51 4.98
C TRP A 75 16.68 -11.36 5.60
N ALA A 76 15.71 -10.79 4.88
CA ALA A 76 14.35 -10.61 5.40
C ALA A 76 13.59 -11.94 5.44
N LEU A 77 13.76 -12.77 4.40
CA LEU A 77 13.22 -14.12 4.37
C LEU A 77 13.85 -15.00 5.46
N ASN A 78 15.18 -15.05 5.52
CA ASN A 78 15.88 -15.87 6.50
C ASN A 78 15.52 -15.44 7.93
N GLY A 79 15.46 -14.12 8.20
CA GLY A 79 15.06 -13.59 9.49
C GLY A 79 13.66 -14.03 9.91
N LEU A 80 12.67 -13.99 9.01
CA LEU A 80 11.32 -14.49 9.31
C LEU A 80 11.28 -15.99 9.56
N GLU A 81 12.03 -16.77 8.81
CA GLU A 81 12.09 -18.22 9.00
C GLU A 81 12.72 -18.59 10.33
N GLU A 82 13.82 -17.93 10.69
CA GLU A 82 14.47 -18.09 11.98
C GLU A 82 13.54 -17.66 13.12
N TYR A 83 12.79 -16.56 12.96
CA TYR A 83 11.80 -16.11 13.96
C TYR A 83 10.78 -17.20 14.28
N VAL A 84 10.19 -17.80 13.25
CA VAL A 84 9.16 -18.83 13.40
C VAL A 84 9.71 -20.11 14.04
N GLN A 85 11.00 -20.39 13.86
CA GLN A 85 11.67 -21.56 14.43
C GLN A 85 12.13 -21.38 15.88
N GLN A 86 12.03 -20.18 16.45
CA GLN A 86 12.41 -19.96 17.84
C GLN A 86 11.51 -20.75 18.80
N PRO A 87 12.08 -21.30 19.90
CA PRO A 87 11.31 -22.03 20.90
C PRO A 87 10.16 -21.18 21.47
N GLY A 88 8.92 -21.68 21.36
CA GLY A 88 7.71 -21.02 21.89
C GLY A 88 7.08 -19.96 20.99
N LYS A 89 7.73 -19.55 19.89
CA LYS A 89 7.14 -18.57 18.95
C LYS A 89 5.98 -19.14 18.14
N ALA A 90 6.00 -20.43 17.81
CA ALA A 90 4.92 -21.07 17.08
C ALA A 90 3.58 -20.98 17.83
N GLU A 91 3.58 -21.24 19.14
CA GLU A 91 2.41 -21.09 20.00
C GLU A 91 1.99 -19.62 20.13
N GLU A 92 2.93 -18.70 20.35
CA GLU A 92 2.66 -17.26 20.45
C GLU A 92 1.98 -16.72 19.18
N LEU A 93 2.49 -17.09 18.00
CA LEU A 93 1.98 -16.69 16.69
C LEU A 93 0.59 -17.25 16.42
N LYS A 94 0.33 -18.49 16.86
CA LYS A 94 -1.00 -19.10 16.76
C LYS A 94 -2.01 -18.35 17.63
N GLU A 95 -1.70 -18.11 18.90
CA GLU A 95 -2.56 -17.35 19.81
C GLU A 95 -2.80 -15.91 19.33
N TYR A 96 -1.77 -15.29 18.76
CA TYR A 96 -1.89 -13.98 18.13
C TYR A 96 -2.89 -14.00 16.97
N THR A 97 -2.74 -14.95 16.05
CA THR A 97 -3.59 -15.06 14.85
C THR A 97 -5.05 -15.32 15.22
N GLU A 98 -5.31 -16.16 16.24
CA GLU A 98 -6.66 -16.40 16.77
C GLU A 98 -7.27 -15.12 17.37
N ARG A 99 -6.50 -14.36 18.16
CA ARG A 99 -6.95 -13.07 18.72
C ARG A 99 -7.21 -12.02 17.64
N LEU A 100 -6.40 -11.98 16.59
CA LEU A 100 -6.58 -11.05 15.46
C LEU A 100 -7.88 -11.36 14.71
N ASN A 101 -8.13 -12.64 14.43
CA ASN A 101 -9.36 -13.08 13.78
C ASN A 101 -10.60 -12.78 14.63
N ALA A 102 -10.55 -12.98 15.95
CA ALA A 102 -11.63 -12.60 16.85
C ALA A 102 -11.94 -11.09 16.81
N ARG A 103 -10.90 -10.24 16.77
CA ARG A 103 -11.06 -8.78 16.64
C ARG A 103 -11.68 -8.36 15.30
N ARG A 104 -11.29 -9.00 14.20
CA ARG A 104 -11.86 -8.73 12.87
C ARG A 104 -13.38 -8.97 12.82
N LEU A 105 -13.89 -9.92 13.61
CA LEU A 105 -15.33 -10.20 13.72
C LEU A 105 -16.12 -9.15 14.52
N GLN A 106 -15.46 -8.29 15.31
CA GLN A 106 -16.11 -7.33 16.22
C GLN A 106 -16.37 -5.93 15.61
N GLY A 107 -16.23 -5.76 14.29
CA GLY A 107 -16.57 -4.50 13.61
C GLY A 107 -15.46 -3.44 13.58
N TYR A 108 -14.21 -3.89 13.50
CA TYR A 108 -13.04 -3.03 13.26
C TYR A 108 -13.19 -2.21 11.95
N ASP A 109 -12.54 -1.04 11.85
CA ASP A 109 -12.53 -0.19 10.64
C ASP A 109 -11.80 -0.89 9.48
N SER A 110 -12.53 -1.81 8.84
CA SER A 110 -12.04 -2.67 7.78
C SER A 110 -11.61 -1.89 6.54
N VAL A 111 -12.18 -0.70 6.29
CA VAL A 111 -11.87 0.09 5.10
C VAL A 111 -10.51 0.75 5.24
N THR A 112 -10.26 1.44 6.35
CA THR A 112 -8.96 2.07 6.59
C THR A 112 -7.86 1.01 6.68
N GLU A 113 -8.14 -0.11 7.33
CA GLU A 113 -7.19 -1.21 7.46
C GLU A 113 -6.87 -1.87 6.12
N THR A 114 -7.88 -2.13 5.30
CA THR A 114 -7.66 -2.65 3.94
C THR A 114 -6.83 -1.67 3.11
N ARG A 115 -7.17 -0.37 3.13
CA ARG A 115 -6.43 0.64 2.38
C ARG A 115 -5.00 0.83 2.88
N ARG A 116 -4.75 0.68 4.18
CA ARG A 116 -3.40 0.70 4.75
C ARG A 116 -2.61 -0.54 4.32
N SER A 117 -3.20 -1.73 4.42
CA SER A 117 -2.56 -3.02 4.11
C SER A 117 -2.39 -3.31 2.61
N THR A 118 -3.07 -2.57 1.74
CA THR A 118 -2.99 -2.68 0.27
C THR A 118 -2.64 -1.35 -0.42
N ALA A 119 -2.06 -0.39 0.34
CA ALA A 119 -1.80 0.96 -0.14
C ALA A 119 -0.94 0.99 -1.41
N ILE A 120 0.12 0.16 -1.46
CA ILE A 120 0.99 0.08 -2.64
C ILE A 120 0.24 -0.44 -3.87
N GLU A 121 -0.62 -1.44 -3.71
CA GLU A 121 -1.40 -1.99 -4.83
C GLU A 121 -2.38 -0.96 -5.39
N PHE A 122 -3.13 -0.27 -4.52
CA PHE A 122 -4.02 0.81 -4.95
C PHE A 122 -3.25 1.93 -5.65
N ALA A 123 -2.14 2.39 -5.06
CA ALA A 123 -1.33 3.46 -5.64
C ALA A 123 -0.77 3.06 -7.03
N THR A 124 -0.30 1.83 -7.15
CA THR A 124 0.21 1.27 -8.41
C THR A 124 -0.87 1.24 -9.48
N ARG A 125 -2.06 0.73 -9.13
CA ARG A 125 -3.18 0.67 -10.06
C ARG A 125 -3.62 2.05 -10.52
N GLU A 126 -3.64 3.04 -9.61
CA GLU A 126 -3.94 4.42 -9.96
C GLU A 126 -2.91 4.99 -10.95
N ILE A 127 -1.61 4.76 -10.73
CA ILE A 127 -0.54 5.21 -11.65
C ILE A 127 -0.71 4.57 -13.02
N GLU A 128 -0.86 3.26 -13.09
CA GLU A 128 -0.99 2.54 -14.36
C GLU A 128 -2.24 2.96 -15.14
N LEU A 129 -3.38 3.12 -14.46
CA LEU A 129 -4.62 3.58 -15.07
C LEU A 129 -4.46 5.02 -15.57
N ARG A 130 -3.83 5.90 -14.77
CA ARG A 130 -3.57 7.29 -15.14
C ARG A 130 -2.70 7.37 -16.39
N GLU A 131 -1.63 6.60 -16.45
CA GLU A 131 -0.74 6.54 -17.62
C GLU A 131 -1.41 5.97 -18.86
N TYR A 132 -2.23 4.94 -18.68
CA TYR A 132 -3.01 4.35 -19.77
C TYR A 132 -4.01 5.35 -20.34
N GLN A 133 -4.80 6.01 -19.49
CA GLN A 133 -5.74 7.04 -19.90
C GLN A 133 -5.00 8.20 -20.57
N GLN A 134 -3.93 8.73 -19.96
CA GLN A 134 -3.16 9.82 -20.55
C GLN A 134 -2.64 9.48 -21.96
N ARG A 135 -2.19 8.24 -22.18
CA ARG A 135 -1.78 7.77 -23.50
C ARG A 135 -2.92 7.84 -24.51
N GLN A 136 -4.13 7.39 -24.16
CA GLN A 136 -5.30 7.50 -25.05
C GLN A 136 -5.58 8.95 -25.46
N TRP A 137 -5.45 9.90 -24.52
CA TRP A 137 -5.64 11.33 -24.83
C TRP A 137 -4.50 11.88 -25.70
N VAL A 138 -3.26 11.46 -25.46
CA VAL A 138 -2.11 11.83 -26.30
C VAL A 138 -2.26 11.27 -27.72
N ASP A 139 -2.71 10.04 -27.87
CA ASP A 139 -2.92 9.39 -29.17
C ASP A 139 -4.04 10.08 -29.96
N ALA A 140 -5.10 10.52 -29.28
CA ALA A 140 -6.24 11.18 -29.92
C ALA A 140 -6.00 12.67 -30.25
N PHE A 141 -5.28 13.40 -29.40
CA PHE A 141 -5.18 14.86 -29.47
C PHE A 141 -3.75 15.39 -29.66
N GLY A 142 -2.76 14.51 -29.75
CA GLY A 142 -1.34 14.85 -29.83
C GLY A 142 -0.69 15.10 -28.46
N GLN A 143 0.64 15.07 -28.43
CA GLN A 143 1.44 15.06 -27.19
C GLN A 143 1.14 16.24 -26.25
N SER A 144 1.09 17.47 -26.77
CA SER A 144 0.93 18.67 -25.94
C SER A 144 -0.52 18.86 -25.52
N GLN A 145 -1.44 18.86 -26.48
CA GLN A 145 -2.86 19.09 -26.23
C GLN A 145 -3.50 17.93 -25.46
N GLY A 146 -3.21 16.68 -25.83
CA GLY A 146 -3.72 15.49 -25.14
C GLY A 146 -3.32 15.43 -23.68
N LYS A 147 -2.04 15.72 -23.37
CA LYS A 147 -1.57 15.83 -21.97
C LYS A 147 -2.28 16.94 -21.21
N MET A 148 -2.37 18.14 -21.78
CA MET A 148 -3.03 19.28 -21.14
C MET A 148 -4.52 19.01 -20.86
N LEU A 149 -5.23 18.46 -21.85
CA LEU A 149 -6.64 18.12 -21.71
C LEU A 149 -6.85 17.05 -20.64
N TYR A 150 -6.06 15.98 -20.68
CA TYR A 150 -6.11 14.93 -19.68
C TYR A 150 -5.91 15.48 -18.26
N GLU A 151 -4.90 16.30 -18.04
CA GLU A 151 -4.61 16.90 -16.73
C GLU A 151 -5.78 17.76 -16.22
N ARG A 152 -6.41 18.56 -17.09
CA ARG A 152 -7.56 19.39 -16.74
C ARG A 152 -8.80 18.57 -16.41
N PHE A 153 -9.13 17.58 -17.26
CA PHE A 153 -10.29 16.71 -17.04
C PHE A 153 -10.12 15.86 -15.78
N ASN A 154 -8.94 15.25 -15.60
CA ASN A 154 -8.64 14.47 -14.40
C ASN A 154 -8.71 15.34 -13.14
N LYS A 155 -8.26 16.60 -13.18
CA LYS A 155 -8.43 17.52 -12.04
C LYS A 155 -9.91 17.74 -11.72
N LEU A 156 -10.72 18.06 -12.74
CA LEU A 156 -12.16 18.29 -12.58
C LEU A 156 -12.89 17.05 -12.02
N GLU A 157 -12.56 15.87 -12.53
CA GLU A 157 -13.13 14.60 -12.06
C GLU A 157 -12.78 14.33 -10.59
N ASN A 158 -11.52 14.59 -10.20
CA ASN A 158 -11.09 14.46 -8.81
C ASN A 158 -11.79 15.45 -7.88
N ASP A 159 -11.97 16.70 -8.31
CA ASP A 159 -12.70 17.72 -7.54
C ASP A 159 -14.18 17.33 -7.37
N LEU A 160 -14.83 16.86 -8.45
CA LEU A 160 -16.22 16.42 -8.42
C LEU A 160 -16.41 15.18 -7.54
N SER A 161 -15.52 14.19 -7.66
CA SER A 161 -15.53 12.98 -6.83
C SER A 161 -15.31 13.30 -5.35
N SER A 162 -14.43 14.26 -5.05
CA SER A 162 -14.19 14.73 -3.68
C SER A 162 -15.46 15.32 -3.08
N LEU A 163 -16.12 16.22 -3.83
CA LEU A 163 -17.37 16.87 -3.43
C LEU A 163 -18.52 15.88 -3.27
N SER A 164 -18.82 15.07 -4.29
CA SER A 164 -19.91 14.07 -4.29
C SER A 164 -19.84 13.18 -3.06
N CYS A 165 -18.64 12.79 -2.71
CA CYS A 165 -18.41 11.82 -1.66
C CYS A 165 -18.35 12.51 -0.27
N ALA A 166 -18.01 13.81 -0.19
CA ALA A 166 -18.24 14.63 1.01
C ALA A 166 -19.74 14.85 1.27
N PHE A 167 -20.52 15.13 0.22
CA PHE A 167 -21.98 15.18 0.28
C PHE A 167 -22.56 13.85 0.78
N GLY A 168 -22.07 12.72 0.26
CA GLY A 168 -22.46 11.39 0.73
C GLY A 168 -22.19 11.18 2.23
N SER A 169 -21.05 11.64 2.75
CA SER A 169 -20.76 11.60 4.20
C SER A 169 -21.73 12.44 5.01
N VAL A 170 -22.10 13.62 4.53
CA VAL A 170 -23.07 14.50 5.22
C VAL A 170 -24.46 13.88 5.22
N LEU A 171 -24.94 13.40 4.06
CA LEU A 171 -26.26 12.75 3.97
C LEU A 171 -26.37 11.55 4.91
N ARG A 172 -25.35 10.69 4.92
CA ARG A 172 -25.30 9.55 5.83
C ARG A 172 -25.31 9.99 7.30
N ALA A 173 -24.58 11.04 7.66
CA ALA A 173 -24.59 11.56 9.01
C ALA A 173 -25.96 12.11 9.41
N ILE A 174 -26.68 12.76 8.49
CA ILE A 174 -28.06 13.22 8.72
C ILE A 174 -28.98 12.03 9.01
N ASP A 175 -28.91 10.97 8.20
CA ASP A 175 -29.78 9.79 8.34
C ASP A 175 -29.53 9.02 9.65
N GLU A 176 -28.28 8.99 10.14
CA GLU A 176 -27.90 8.22 11.32
C GLU A 176 -27.92 9.01 12.63
N SER A 177 -28.12 10.33 12.59
CA SER A 177 -28.09 11.19 13.77
C SER A 177 -29.48 11.45 14.34
N GLN A 178 -29.59 11.40 15.67
CA GLN A 178 -30.83 11.72 16.38
C GLN A 178 -30.91 13.21 16.78
N ASP A 179 -29.77 13.90 16.81
CA ASP A 179 -29.66 15.30 17.22
C ASP A 179 -28.49 16.01 16.52
N LEU A 180 -28.41 17.33 16.71
CA LEU A 180 -27.41 18.18 16.06
C LEU A 180 -25.97 17.91 16.52
N ASP A 181 -25.75 17.50 17.76
CA ASP A 181 -24.40 17.26 18.27
C ASP A 181 -23.86 15.91 17.82
N GLN A 182 -24.73 14.90 17.73
CA GLN A 182 -24.44 13.65 17.04
C GLN A 182 -24.12 13.89 15.55
N LEU A 183 -24.87 14.76 14.88
CA LEU A 183 -24.63 15.09 13.47
C LEU A 183 -23.24 15.67 13.27
N LYS A 184 -22.85 16.68 14.05
CA LYS A 184 -21.50 17.28 13.97
C LYS A 184 -20.41 16.22 14.18
N THR A 185 -20.60 15.35 15.17
CA THR A 185 -19.64 14.29 15.50
C THR A 185 -19.49 13.31 14.33
N LYS A 186 -20.60 12.77 13.82
CA LYS A 186 -20.59 11.81 12.70
C LYS A 186 -20.03 12.42 11.41
N VAL A 187 -20.37 13.66 11.08
CA VAL A 187 -19.80 14.35 9.90
C VAL A 187 -18.28 14.42 10.00
N ASN A 188 -17.75 14.87 11.15
CA ASN A 188 -16.32 14.96 11.38
C ASN A 188 -15.65 13.57 11.31
N ASP A 189 -16.27 12.55 11.90
CA ASP A 189 -15.75 11.19 11.87
C ASP A 189 -15.69 10.63 10.46
N TYR A 190 -16.74 10.75 9.65
CA TYR A 190 -16.73 10.24 8.28
C TYR A 190 -15.73 10.98 7.39
N ILE A 191 -15.62 12.31 7.52
CA ILE A 191 -14.62 13.09 6.78
C ILE A 191 -13.21 12.65 7.21
N ARG A 192 -12.97 12.46 8.50
CA ARG A 192 -11.68 12.03 9.04
C ARG A 192 -11.30 10.63 8.58
N ILE A 193 -12.18 9.63 8.76
CA ILE A 193 -11.96 8.24 8.35
C ILE A 193 -11.64 8.20 6.86
N ARG A 194 -12.42 8.93 6.04
CA ARG A 194 -12.16 9.00 4.59
C ARG A 194 -10.80 9.60 4.28
N SER A 195 -10.47 10.74 4.88
CA SER A 195 -9.18 11.41 4.69
C SER A 195 -8.01 10.49 5.09
N GLN A 196 -8.12 9.79 6.22
CA GLN A 196 -7.14 8.81 6.69
C GLN A 196 -7.01 7.63 5.71
N SER A 197 -8.13 7.07 5.26
CA SER A 197 -8.14 5.95 4.32
C SER A 197 -7.46 6.30 2.98
N GLN A 198 -7.60 7.54 2.50
CA GLN A 198 -6.98 8.02 1.27
C GLN A 198 -5.53 8.45 1.47
N HIS A 199 -5.16 8.89 2.66
CA HIS A 199 -3.83 9.39 2.98
C HIS A 199 -2.73 8.37 2.64
N PHE A 200 -2.91 7.10 3.04
CA PHE A 200 -1.91 6.05 2.81
C PHE A 200 -1.67 5.80 1.32
N VAL A 201 -2.74 5.72 0.53
CA VAL A 201 -2.66 5.50 -0.93
C VAL A 201 -1.99 6.70 -1.61
N ARG A 202 -2.38 7.94 -1.25
CA ARG A 202 -1.80 9.15 -1.82
C ARG A 202 -0.30 9.25 -1.52
N LEU A 203 0.10 9.02 -0.28
CA LEU A 203 1.50 9.07 0.13
C LEU A 203 2.33 7.99 -0.60
N ALA A 204 1.81 6.76 -0.67
CA ALA A 204 2.44 5.68 -1.42
C ALA A 204 2.62 6.06 -2.90
N ARG A 205 1.60 6.64 -3.52
CA ARG A 205 1.65 7.09 -4.92
C ARG A 205 2.74 8.14 -5.13
N GLU A 206 2.77 9.16 -4.29
CA GLU A 206 3.80 10.20 -4.37
C GLU A 206 5.21 9.64 -4.22
N ASP A 207 5.42 8.70 -3.28
CA ASP A 207 6.73 8.08 -3.08
C ASP A 207 7.14 7.17 -4.27
N ILE A 208 6.19 6.45 -4.88
CA ILE A 208 6.44 5.66 -6.09
C ILE A 208 6.81 6.57 -7.26
N GLU A 209 6.01 7.61 -7.53
CA GLU A 209 6.20 8.55 -8.64
C GLU A 209 7.54 9.32 -8.51
N ARG A 210 7.94 9.67 -7.28
CA ARG A 210 9.21 10.37 -7.01
C ARG A 210 10.40 9.44 -6.84
N GLY A 211 10.20 8.14 -6.69
CA GLY A 211 11.24 7.18 -6.35
C GLY A 211 11.89 7.47 -4.99
N THR A 212 11.09 7.85 -3.99
CA THR A 212 11.54 8.19 -2.63
C THR A 212 11.18 7.10 -1.61
N ALA A 213 11.65 7.24 -0.37
CA ALA A 213 11.42 6.29 0.72
C ALA A 213 11.81 4.84 0.33
N GLU A 214 10.91 3.87 0.48
CA GLU A 214 11.10 2.47 0.09
C GLU A 214 11.41 2.35 -1.42
N PHE A 215 10.92 3.28 -2.23
CA PHE A 215 11.06 3.24 -3.68
C PHE A 215 12.41 3.80 -4.18
N SER A 216 13.29 4.25 -3.28
CA SER A 216 14.60 4.83 -3.64
C SER A 216 15.66 3.81 -4.06
N ASN A 217 15.54 2.55 -3.63
CA ASN A 217 16.45 1.46 -3.96
C ASN A 217 15.68 0.21 -4.43
N ALA A 218 16.41 -0.80 -4.91
CA ALA A 218 15.83 -2.02 -5.47
C ALA A 218 15.19 -2.94 -4.42
N GLU A 219 15.64 -2.84 -3.17
CA GLU A 219 15.23 -3.71 -2.05
C GLU A 219 14.06 -3.14 -1.25
N GLY A 220 13.55 -1.96 -1.57
CA GLY A 220 12.35 -1.46 -0.86
C GLY A 220 12.63 -0.91 0.53
N ILE A 221 13.87 -0.64 0.91
CA ILE A 221 14.23 -0.23 2.28
C ILE A 221 14.22 1.30 2.39
N PRO A 222 13.58 1.91 3.41
CA PRO A 222 13.67 3.37 3.57
C PRO A 222 15.11 3.78 3.88
N ALA A 223 15.61 4.81 3.17
CA ALA A 223 16.94 5.36 3.45
C ALA A 223 17.03 5.85 4.91
N PRO A 224 18.18 5.69 5.59
CA PRO A 224 18.38 6.26 6.91
C PRO A 224 18.19 7.77 6.81
N LYS A 225 17.38 8.35 7.71
CA LYS A 225 17.27 9.81 7.82
C LYS A 225 18.67 10.35 8.15
N THR A 226 19.28 11.03 7.20
CA THR A 226 20.48 11.82 7.47
C THR A 226 20.10 12.86 8.52
N ALA A 227 20.76 12.77 9.68
CA ALA A 227 20.58 13.70 10.79
C ALA A 227 21.02 15.12 10.42
#